data_AF-A0A9D7BMD0-F1
#
_entry.id   AF-A0A9D7BMD0-F1
#
_cell.length_a   1.000
_cell.length_b   1.000
_cell.length_c   1.000
_cell.angle_alpha   90.00
_cell.angle_beta   90.00
_cell.angle_gamma   90.00
#
_symmetry.space_group_name_H-M   'P 1'
#
loop_
_entity.id
_entity.type
_entity.pdbx_description
1 polymer ?
#
loop_
_entity_poly.entity_id
_entity_poly.type
_entity_poly.pdbx_seq_one_letter_code
_entity_poly.pdbx_strand_id
1 'polypeptide(L)' 'MSEVSGHGFNIFAGHYHIERTVFHKNIICHITPSSYVNIDPEKEEFTLHPCQDNSYRELIWEGPDFSTNIVYIP' A
#
# COMPACT_ATOMS: atom_id res chain seq x y z
N MET A 1 19.46 -14.65 -5.08
CA MET A 1 18.08 -14.48 -4.58
C MET A 1 18.15 -14.68 -3.09
N SER A 2 18.05 -13.61 -2.30
CA SER A 2 18.08 -13.69 -0.84
C SER A 2 16.66 -13.50 -0.32
N GLU A 3 16.12 -14.53 0.33
CA GLU A 3 14.96 -14.40 1.20
C GLU A 3 15.25 -13.35 2.27
N VAL A 4 14.41 -12.31 2.36
CA VAL A 4 14.45 -11.36 3.46
C VAL A 4 13.55 -11.93 4.56
N SER A 5 14.07 -12.92 5.30
CA SER A 5 13.51 -13.32 6.59
C SER A 5 14.04 -12.39 7.68
N GLY A 6 13.55 -11.15 7.67
CA GLY A 6 13.93 -10.11 8.63
C GLY A 6 12.71 -9.30 9.00
N HIS A 7 12.37 -9.25 10.28
CA HIS A 7 11.24 -8.52 10.85
C HIS A 7 11.42 -7.01 10.56
N GLY A 8 10.97 -6.56 9.39
CA GLY A 8 10.99 -5.15 9.02
C GLY A 8 10.01 -4.36 9.87
N PHE A 9 10.35 -3.12 10.22
CA PHE A 9 9.40 -2.18 10.80
C PHE A 9 8.38 -1.78 9.72
N ASN A 10 7.15 -2.23 9.89
CA ASN A 10 6.05 -1.87 8.99
C ASN A 10 5.47 -0.52 9.40
N ILE A 11 5.39 0.41 8.46
CA ILE A 11 4.72 1.72 8.60
C ILE A 11 3.52 1.71 7.66
N PHE A 12 2.35 2.12 8.15
CA PHE A 12 1.15 2.28 7.34
C PHE A 12 0.79 3.76 7.30
N ALA A 13 0.66 4.32 6.10
CA ALA A 13 0.40 5.73 5.89
C ALA A 13 -0.69 5.95 4.83
N GLY A 14 -1.44 7.04 4.98
CA GLY A 14 -2.39 7.53 3.98
C GLY A 14 -1.80 8.71 3.20
N HIS A 15 -2.61 9.76 3.06
CA HIS A 15 -2.29 11.07 2.46
C HIS A 15 -2.07 11.08 0.94
N TYR A 16 -1.36 10.10 0.39
CA TYR A 16 -1.06 10.09 -1.05
C TYR A 16 -2.16 9.46 -1.91
N HIS A 17 -3.19 8.85 -1.33
CA HIS A 17 -4.33 8.31 -2.07
C HIS A 17 -3.87 7.39 -3.24
N ILE A 18 -2.87 6.53 -2.96
CA ILE A 18 -2.31 5.57 -3.93
C ILE A 18 -1.98 4.26 -3.21
N GLU A 19 -2.03 3.15 -3.95
CA GLU A 19 -1.35 1.93 -3.54
C GLU A 19 0.14 2.04 -3.84
N ARG A 20 0.99 1.99 -2.81
CA ARG A 20 2.44 1.91 -2.99
C ARG A 20 3.11 1.27 -1.79
N THR A 21 4.15 0.48 -2.03
CA THR A 21 5.04 -0.01 -0.97
C THR A 21 6.47 0.46 -1.25
N VAL A 22 7.09 1.09 -0.25
CA VAL A 22 8.45 1.61 -0.34
C VAL A 22 9.33 0.89 0.68
N PHE A 23 10.46 0.37 0.21
CA PHE A 23 11.44 -0.32 1.04
C PHE A 23 12.64 0.59 1.31
N HIS A 24 12.98 0.78 2.58
CA HIS A 24 14.20 1.49 2.98
C HIS A 24 14.87 0.79 4.17
N LYS A 25 16.00 0.14 3.93
CA LYS A 25 16.71 -0.68 4.93
C LYS A 25 15.75 -1.74 5.52
N ASN A 26 15.52 -1.69 6.83
CA ASN A 26 14.61 -2.57 7.56
C ASN A 26 13.21 -1.96 7.73
N ILE A 27 12.87 -0.89 7.01
CA ILE A 27 11.56 -0.25 7.04
C ILE A 27 10.79 -0.60 5.76
N ILE A 28 9.54 -1.02 5.94
CA ILE A 28 8.58 -1.23 4.86
C ILE A 28 7.45 -0.24 5.08
N CYS A 29 7.35 0.77 4.21
CA CYS A 29 6.28 1.76 4.26
C CYS A 29 5.20 1.40 3.25
N HIS A 30 4.01 1.12 3.75
CA HIS A 30 2.81 0.84 2.97
C HIS A 30 1.95 2.09 2.92
N ILE A 31 1.85 2.66 1.72
CA ILE A 31 0.89 3.72 1.42
C ILE A 31 -0.42 3.03 1.04
N THR A 32 -1.48 3.34 1.78
CA THR A 32 -2.81 2.78 1.62
C THR A 32 -3.61 3.63 0.64
N PRO A 33 -4.28 3.01 -0.36
CA PRO A 33 -5.14 3.74 -1.27
C PRO A 33 -6.32 4.38 -0.53
N SER A 34 -6.94 5.35 -1.18
CA SER A 34 -8.17 5.95 -0.66
C SER A 34 -9.36 5.05 -0.93
N SER A 35 -10.32 5.05 -0.01
CA SER A 35 -11.61 4.40 -0.18
C SER A 35 -12.59 5.20 -1.04
N TYR A 36 -12.15 6.28 -1.71
CA TYR A 36 -13.03 7.14 -2.51
C TYR A 36 -12.36 7.71 -3.77
N VAL A 37 -11.22 8.40 -3.63
CA VAL A 37 -10.51 9.01 -4.76
C VAL A 37 -9.03 8.68 -4.71
N ASN A 38 -8.52 8.08 -5.78
CA ASN A 38 -7.09 7.79 -5.91
C ASN A 38 -6.41 8.78 -6.86
N ILE A 39 -5.12 9.06 -6.63
CA ILE A 39 -4.30 9.90 -7.48
C ILE A 39 -3.66 9.01 -8.55
N ASP A 40 -3.61 9.47 -9.80
CA ASP A 40 -2.92 8.78 -10.88
C ASP A 40 -1.39 8.93 -10.71
N PRO A 41 -0.64 7.86 -10.38
CA PRO A 41 0.79 7.96 -10.14
C PRO A 41 1.61 8.15 -11.43
N GLU A 42 1.00 7.97 -12.60
CA GLU A 42 1.65 8.09 -13.91
C GLU A 42 1.53 9.50 -14.50
N LYS A 43 0.80 10.40 -13.83
CA LYS A 43 0.63 11.80 -14.25
C LYS A 43 1.54 12.71 -13.45
N GLU A 44 2.22 13.60 -14.16
CA GLU A 44 3.06 14.64 -13.55
C GLU A 44 2.21 15.69 -12.83
N GLU A 45 1.05 16.02 -13.38
CA GLU A 45 0.07 16.90 -12.75
C GLU A 45 -0.86 16.11 -11.82
N PHE A 46 -1.31 16.76 -10.74
CA PHE A 46 -2.30 16.19 -9.83
C PHE A 46 -3.57 15.81 -10.60
N THR A 47 -3.73 14.52 -10.86
CA THR A 47 -4.81 13.95 -11.66
C THR A 47 -5.44 12.83 -10.87
N LEU A 48 -6.77 12.77 -10.84
CA LEU A 48 -7.48 11.64 -10.24
C LEU A 48 -7.39 10.43 -11.16
N HIS A 49 -7.16 9.26 -10.57
CA HIS A 49 -7.14 8.00 -11.30
C HIS A 49 -8.53 7.74 -11.94
N PRO A 50 -8.60 7.38 -13.24
CA PRO A 50 -9.88 7.22 -13.94
C PRO A 50 -10.74 6.08 -13.39
N CYS A 51 -10.11 5.02 -12.88
CA CYS A 51 -10.77 3.92 -12.22
C CYS A 51 -10.89 4.23 -10.73
N GLN A 52 -12.10 4.54 -10.26
CA GLN A 52 -12.42 4.82 -8.87
C GLN A 52 -12.87 3.53 -8.16
N ASP A 53 -12.03 2.51 -8.19
CA ASP A 53 -12.29 1.31 -7.42
C ASP A 53 -12.06 1.65 -5.95
N ASN A 54 -13.15 1.65 -5.17
CA ASN A 54 -13.07 1.84 -3.73
C ASN A 54 -12.18 0.74 -3.17
N SER A 55 -11.14 1.07 -2.43
CA SER A 55 -10.21 0.06 -1.95
C SER A 55 -9.79 0.31 -0.51
N TYR A 56 -9.35 -0.76 0.14
CA TYR A 56 -8.77 -0.71 1.47
C TYR A 56 -7.60 -1.68 1.56
N ARG A 57 -6.71 -1.43 2.53
CA ARG A 57 -5.62 -2.34 2.85
C ARG A 57 -6.06 -3.29 3.97
N GLU A 58 -6.00 -4.57 3.69
CA GLU A 58 -6.14 -5.62 4.70
C GLU A 58 -4.77 -5.95 5.31
N LEU A 59 -4.77 -6.14 6.62
CA LEU A 59 -3.61 -6.54 7.41
C LEU A 59 -3.88 -7.94 7.95
N ILE A 60 -3.07 -8.91 7.54
CA ILE A 60 -3.26 -10.33 7.88
C ILE A 60 -2.11 -10.75 8.80
N TRP A 61 -2.49 -11.25 9.97
CA TRP A 61 -1.54 -11.72 10.99
C TRP A 61 -1.80 -13.20 11.27
N GLU A 62 -0.87 -14.07 10.88
CA GLU A 62 -0.96 -15.52 11.04
C GLU A 62 0.24 -16.03 11.83
N GLY A 63 0.08 -16.13 13.15
CA GLY A 63 1.16 -16.57 14.03
C GLY A 63 2.34 -15.57 14.04
N PRO A 64 3.56 -15.96 13.62
CA PRO A 64 4.69 -15.04 13.49
C PRO A 64 4.67 -14.26 12.18
N ASP A 65 3.86 -14.67 11.21
CA ASP A 65 3.88 -14.14 9.86
C ASP A 65 2.91 -12.96 9.72
N PHE A 66 3.39 -11.91 9.06
CA PHE A 66 2.62 -10.72 8.75
C PHE A 66 2.57 -10.52 7.24
N SER A 67 1.37 -10.34 6.69
CA SER A 67 1.16 -10.01 5.29
C SER A 67 0.07 -8.95 5.13
N THR A 68 -0.02 -8.38 3.93
CA THR A 68 -0.99 -7.33 3.62
C THR A 68 -1.43 -7.43 2.17
N ASN A 69 -2.72 -7.19 1.94
CA ASN A 69 -3.34 -7.15 0.61
C ASN A 69 -4.04 -5.81 0.40
N ILE A 70 -4.19 -5.40 -0.86
CA ILE A 70 -5.18 -4.39 -1.24
C ILE A 70 -6.43 -5.10 -1.75
N VAL A 71 -7.57 -4.74 -1.17
CA VAL A 71 -8.88 -5.23 -1.59
C VAL A 71 -9.57 -4.12 -2.37
N TYR A 72 -9.94 -4.43 -3.61
CA TYR A 72 -10.72 -3.56 -4.49
C TYR A 72 -12.20 -3.96 -4.42
N ILE A 73 -13.06 -2.99 -4.15
CA ILE A 73 -14.50 -3.14 -4.05
C ILE A 73 -15.12 -2.63 -5.36
N PRO A 74 -15.81 -3.49 -6.13
CA PRO A 74 -16.47 -3.13 -7.37
C PRO A 74 -17.73 -2.26 -7.16
#